data_AF-A0A7V9C3Y8-F1
#
_entry.id   AF-A0A7V9C3Y8-F1
#
_cell.length_a   1.000
_cell.length_b   1.000
_cell.length_c   1.000
_cell.angle_alpha   90.00
_cell.angle_beta   90.00
_cell.angle_gamma   90.00
#
_symmetry.space_group_name_H-M   'P 1'
#
loop_
_entity.id
_entity.type
_entity.pdbx_description
1 polymer ?
#
loop_
_entity_poly.entity_id
_entity_poly.type
_entity_poly.pdbx_seq_one_letter_code
_entity_poly.pdbx_strand_id
1 'polypeptide(L)'
;MIADTGVIVGLIYDRDQWHEWTREQAANLPVPYLTCEAVITEACFLLHNISDGEQKVLEMIERGVLQVDFSLCDHLASIKALMKKYKNVPMS
;
A
#
# COMPACT_ATOMS: atom_id res chain seq x y z
N MET A 1 9.29 -1.75 -5.89
CA MET A 1 8.99 -0.61 -4.97
C MET A 1 8.32 -1.15 -3.71
N ILE A 2 8.26 -0.38 -2.63
CA ILE A 2 7.37 -0.69 -1.49
C ILE A 2 6.06 0.08 -1.70
N ALA A 3 4.93 -0.59 -1.68
CA ALA A 3 3.60 0.01 -1.81
C ALA A 3 2.93 0.10 -0.43
N ASP A 4 2.45 1.30 -0.11
CA ASP A 4 1.60 1.56 1.05
C ASP A 4 0.11 1.52 0.66
N THR A 5 -0.74 1.80 1.65
CA THR A 5 -2.19 1.83 1.50
C THR A 5 -2.64 2.87 0.47
N GLY A 6 -2.03 4.06 0.47
CA GLY A 6 -2.38 5.15 -0.45
C GLY A 6 -2.12 4.79 -1.90
N VAL A 7 -1.00 4.11 -2.19
CA VAL A 7 -0.70 3.60 -3.53
C VAL A 7 -1.76 2.57 -3.98
N ILE A 8 -2.15 1.65 -3.11
CA ILE A 8 -3.16 0.62 -3.46
C ILE A 8 -4.53 1.28 -3.71
N VAL A 9 -4.96 2.18 -2.83
CA VAL A 9 -6.22 2.92 -2.99
C VAL A 9 -6.20 3.76 -4.26
N GLY A 10 -5.11 4.49 -4.51
CA GLY A 10 -4.94 5.30 -5.72
C GLY A 10 -4.98 4.47 -7.01
N LEU A 11 -4.52 3.22 -7.00
CA LEU A 11 -4.61 2.34 -8.17
C LEU A 11 -6.03 1.79 -8.42
N ILE A 12 -6.81 1.59 -7.36
CA ILE A 12 -8.14 0.94 -7.43
C ILE A 12 -9.27 1.96 -7.57
N TYR A 13 -9.22 3.06 -6.81
CA TYR A 13 -10.30 4.03 -6.72
C TYR A 13 -10.09 5.16 -7.73
N ASP A 14 -10.91 5.17 -8.77
CA ASP A 14 -10.82 6.12 -9.90
C ASP A 14 -11.12 7.58 -9.53
N ARG A 15 -11.84 7.81 -8.43
CA ARG A 15 -12.12 9.15 -7.88
C ARG A 15 -11.15 9.56 -6.78
N ASP A 16 -10.14 8.75 -6.48
CA ASP A 16 -9.06 9.18 -5.62
C ASP A 16 -8.34 10.36 -6.28
N GLN A 17 -8.04 11.41 -5.51
CA GLN A 17 -7.39 12.62 -6.04
C GLN A 17 -6.00 12.34 -6.63
N TRP A 18 -5.37 11.23 -6.23
CA TRP A 18 -4.07 10.79 -6.71
C TRP A 18 -4.17 9.63 -7.72
N HIS A 19 -5.36 9.26 -8.19
CA HIS A 19 -5.55 8.11 -9.08
C HIS A 19 -4.67 8.20 -10.33
N GLU A 20 -4.74 9.31 -11.05
CA GLU A 20 -3.99 9.52 -12.30
C GLU A 20 -2.47 9.50 -12.04
N TRP A 21 -2.02 10.26 -11.04
CA TRP A 21 -0.61 10.30 -10.64
C TRP A 21 -0.09 8.90 -10.28
N THR A 22 -0.85 8.14 -9.48
CA THR A 22 -0.47 6.80 -9.04
C THR A 22 -0.38 5.83 -10.20
N ARG A 23 -1.32 5.91 -11.15
CA ARG A 23 -1.29 5.11 -12.38
C ARG A 23 -0.09 5.42 -13.26
N GLU A 24 0.26 6.69 -13.41
CA GLU A 24 1.46 7.10 -14.16
C GLU A 24 2.74 6.60 -13.52
N GLN A 25 2.87 6.69 -12.19
CA GLN A 25 4.03 6.15 -11.48
C GLN A 25 4.11 4.63 -11.63
N ALA A 26 2.98 3.93 -11.44
CA ALA A 26 2.91 2.48 -11.56
C ALA A 26 3.23 1.98 -12.98
N ALA A 27 2.85 2.73 -14.02
CA ALA A 27 3.17 2.35 -15.41
C ALA A 27 4.69 2.31 -15.69
N ASN A 28 5.49 3.03 -14.90
CA ASN A 28 6.94 3.14 -15.07
C ASN A 28 7.75 2.30 -14.06
N LEU A 29 7.08 1.61 -13.12
CA LEU A 29 7.73 0.85 -12.06
C LEU A 29 7.53 -0.67 -12.27
N PRO A 30 8.58 -1.49 -12.07
CA PRO A 30 8.45 -2.93 -12.23
C PRO A 30 7.67 -3.55 -11.08
N VAL A 31 6.83 -4.53 -11.42
CA VAL A 31 6.16 -5.44 -10.47
C VAL A 31 7.07 -6.62 -10.11
N PRO A 32 6.90 -7.26 -8.93
CA PRO A 32 5.89 -6.97 -7.91
C PRO A 32 6.24 -5.77 -7.01
N TYR A 33 5.22 -5.14 -6.45
CA TYR A 33 5.37 -4.16 -5.38
C TYR A 33 5.33 -4.88 -4.03
N LEU A 34 6.35 -4.67 -3.22
CA LEU A 34 6.42 -5.25 -1.89
C LEU A 34 5.49 -4.49 -0.93
N THR A 35 4.76 -5.23 -0.12
CA THR A 35 3.87 -4.67 0.90
C THR A 35 3.75 -5.63 2.09
N CYS A 36 2.90 -5.32 3.07
CA CYS A 36 2.65 -6.15 4.24
C CYS A 36 1.15 -6.29 4.55
N GLU A 37 0.81 -7.23 5.42
CA GLU A 37 -0.57 -7.57 5.80
C GLU A 37 -1.32 -6.38 6.39
N ALA A 38 -0.62 -5.49 7.11
CA ALA A 38 -1.22 -4.29 7.67
C ALA A 38 -1.70 -3.32 6.58
N VAL A 39 -0.90 -3.13 5.53
CA VAL A 39 -1.26 -2.31 4.37
C VAL A 39 -2.44 -2.92 3.59
N ILE A 40 -2.44 -4.25 3.39
CA ILE A 40 -3.57 -4.94 2.75
C ILE A 40 -4.85 -4.75 3.57
N THR A 41 -4.77 -4.93 4.89
CA THR A 41 -5.90 -4.77 5.79
C THR A 41 -6.47 -3.35 5.75
N GLU A 42 -5.60 -2.34 5.78
CA GLU A 42 -6.01 -0.94 5.72
C GLU A 42 -6.59 -0.59 4.34
N ALA A 43 -6.01 -1.09 3.24
CA ALA A 43 -6.53 -0.84 1.90
C ALA A 43 -7.93 -1.43 1.71
N CYS A 44 -8.15 -2.66 2.16
CA CYS A 44 -9.49 -3.26 2.20
C CYS A 44 -10.45 -2.43 3.05
N PHE A 45 -10.01 -1.98 4.24
CA PHE A 45 -10.82 -1.11 5.08
C PHE A 45 -11.14 0.22 4.42
N LEU A 46 -10.24 0.86 3.66
CA LEU A 46 -10.57 2.12 2.98
C LEU A 46 -11.47 1.91 1.76
N LEU A 47 -11.39 0.74 1.12
CA LEU A 47 -12.15 0.41 -0.09
C LEU A 47 -13.48 -0.32 0.18
N HIS A 48 -13.86 -0.58 1.44
CA HIS A 48 -15.07 -1.35 1.79
C HIS A 48 -16.39 -0.80 1.21
N ASN A 49 -16.48 0.51 0.95
CA ASN A 49 -17.67 1.14 0.34
C ASN A 49 -17.60 1.23 -1.19
N ILE A 50 -16.52 0.75 -1.80
CA ILE A 50 -16.33 0.72 -3.25
C ILE A 50 -16.76 -0.65 -3.75
N SER A 51 -17.52 -0.69 -4.84
CA SER A 51 -17.92 -1.97 -5.46
C SER A 51 -16.69 -2.84 -5.73
N ASP A 52 -16.69 -4.01 -5.10
CA ASP A 52 -15.66 -5.03 -5.18
C ASP A 52 -14.26 -4.52 -4.75
N GLY A 53 -14.22 -3.51 -3.87
CA GLY A 53 -12.99 -2.85 -3.43
C GLY A 53 -12.00 -3.82 -2.79
N GLU A 54 -12.45 -4.61 -1.81
CA GLU A 54 -11.57 -5.60 -1.16
C GLU A 54 -11.16 -6.71 -2.13
N GLN A 55 -12.08 -7.14 -3.00
CA GLN A 55 -11.79 -8.16 -4.01
C GLN A 55 -10.69 -7.69 -4.97
N LYS A 56 -10.74 -6.44 -5.44
CA LYS A 56 -9.70 -5.87 -6.31
C LYS A 56 -8.32 -5.86 -5.66
N VAL A 57 -8.24 -5.62 -4.34
CA VAL A 57 -6.97 -5.72 -3.60
C VAL A 57 -6.41 -7.14 -3.67
N LEU A 58 -7.26 -8.15 -3.42
CA LEU A 58 -6.86 -9.56 -3.48
C LEU A 58 -6.48 -10.00 -4.90
N GLU A 59 -7.21 -9.56 -5.92
CA GLU A 59 -6.88 -9.81 -7.33
C GLU A 59 -5.50 -9.25 -7.72
N MET A 60 -5.07 -8.12 -7.14
CA MET A 60 -3.73 -7.59 -7.36
C MET A 60 -2.63 -8.50 -6.80
N ILE A 61 -2.90 -9.19 -5.68
CA ILE A 61 -1.99 -10.20 -5.10
C ILE A 61 -1.97 -11.44 -6.00
N GLU A 62 -3.14 -11.95 -6.38
CA GLU A 62 -3.26 -13.13 -7.25
C GLU A 62 -2.56 -12.93 -8.61
N ARG A 63 -2.63 -11.71 -9.16
CA ARG A 63 -1.98 -11.34 -10.42
C ARG A 63 -0.48 -11.05 -10.27
N GLY A 64 0.07 -11.09 -9.06
CA GLY A 64 1.49 -10.81 -8.78
C GLY A 64 1.87 -9.33 -8.92
N VAL A 65 0.90 -8.41 -8.90
CA VAL A 65 1.17 -6.96 -8.86
C VAL A 65 1.65 -6.57 -7.46
N LEU A 66 1.04 -7.14 -6.42
CA LEU A 66 1.44 -6.98 -5.02
C LEU A 66 2.05 -8.28 -4.50
N GLN A 67 3.12 -8.16 -3.70
CA GLN A 67 3.73 -9.28 -2.97
C GLN A 67 3.83 -8.91 -1.48
N VAL A 68 3.21 -9.73 -0.63
CA VAL A 68 3.24 -9.57 0.83
C VAL A 68 4.51 -10.21 1.38
N ASP A 69 5.61 -9.47 1.32
CA ASP A 69 6.96 -9.95 1.70
C ASP A 69 7.78 -8.85 2.40
N PHE A 70 7.13 -7.75 2.80
CA PHE A 70 7.74 -6.78 3.70
C PHE A 70 7.51 -7.21 5.15
N SER A 71 8.58 -7.61 5.84
CA SER A 71 8.55 -8.06 7.23
C SER A 71 8.94 -6.93 8.21
N LEU A 72 8.01 -6.56 9.09
CA LEU A 72 8.30 -5.64 10.20
C LEU A 72 9.40 -6.18 11.11
N CYS A 73 9.42 -7.50 11.35
CA CYS A 73 10.39 -8.14 12.23
C CYS A 73 11.82 -7.97 11.73
N ASP A 74 12.02 -8.06 10.41
CA ASP A 74 13.34 -7.92 9.78
C ASP A 74 13.86 -6.47 9.82
N HIS A 75 12.96 -5.51 9.99
CA HIS A 75 13.26 -4.07 9.98
C HIS A 75 13.01 -3.35 11.31
N LEU A 76 12.79 -4.10 12.40
CA LEU A 76 12.30 -3.58 13.68
C LEU A 76 13.20 -2.48 14.27
N ALA A 77 14.52 -2.63 14.18
CA ALA A 77 15.47 -1.66 14.73
C ALA A 77 15.39 -0.31 14.01
N SER A 78 15.36 -0.34 12.67
CA SER A 78 15.24 0.85 11.82
C SER A 78 13.90 1.54 12.03
N ILE A 79 12.82 0.78 12.08
CA ILE A 79 11.46 1.31 12.30
C ILE A 79 11.36 1.97 13.69
N LYS A 80 11.90 1.33 14.74
CA LYS A 80 11.97 1.96 16.09
C LYS A 80 12.74 3.28 16.09
N ALA A 81 13.86 3.35 15.35
CA ALA A 81 14.64 4.57 15.24
C ALA A 81 13.84 5.70 14.54
N LEU A 82 13.13 5.36 13.47
CA LEU A 82 12.24 6.30 12.77
C LEU A 82 11.10 6.78 13.67
N MET A 83 10.39 5.87 14.35
CA MET A 83 9.32 6.23 15.29
C MET A 83 9.81 7.16 16.40
N LYS A 84 11.03 6.94 16.92
CA LYS A 84 11.63 7.84 17.91
C LYS A 84 11.94 9.21 17.31
N LYS A 85 12.49 9.25 16.09
CA LYS A 85 12.84 10.50 15.38
C LYS A 85 11.60 11.35 15.11
N TYR A 86 10.51 10.73 14.70
CA TYR A 86 9.27 11.41 14.32
C TYR A 86 8.23 11.44 15.44
N LYS A 87 8.59 11.19 16.70
CA LYS A 87 7.64 11.14 17.84
C LYS A 87 6.72 12.38 17.97
N ASN A 88 7.17 13.54 17.52
CA ASN A 88 6.46 14.81 17.66
C ASN A 88 5.63 15.21 16.43
N VAL A 89 5.57 14.34 15.41
CA VAL A 89 4.74 14.54 14.22
C VAL A 89 3.95 13.25 14.02
N PRO A 90 2.63 13.31 13.76
CA PRO A 90 1.88 12.12 13.41
C PRO A 90 2.57 11.38 12.26
N MET A 91 2.82 10.09 12.45
CA MET A 91 3.16 9.21 11.35
C MET A 91 1.80 8.72 10.83
N SER A 92 1.24 9.45 9.88
CA SER A 92 -0.06 9.23 9.25
C SER A 92 0.08 9.44 7.77
#